data_AF-A0A7D9DSP6-F1
#
_entry.id   AF-A0A7D9DSP6-F1
#
_cell.length_a   1.000
_cell.length_b   1.000
_cell.length_c   1.000
_cell.angle_alpha   90.00
_cell.angle_beta   90.00
_cell.angle_gamma   90.00
#
_symmetry.space_group_name_H-M   'P 1'
#
loop_
_entity.id
_entity.type
_entity.pdbx_description
1 polymer ?
#
loop_
_entity_poly.entity_id
_entity_poly.type
_entity_poly.pdbx_seq_one_letter_code
_entity_poly.pdbx_strand_id
1 'polypeptide(L)'
;MKFVPFTDESRASLDGPDDWAKACVFNGGTYCPFLKNSLEPWLDNLPLATLKKIIFMHDNAPSHAAKATTQFLHSLGFVNETLMVWPPNSPDLIPIEIIKRHIYVNDKQYLSKHDLWMAIKELAATIPKSTIEKLTDSVNDRLFEVIERQGAC
;
A
#
# COMPACT_ATOMS: atom_id res chain seq x y z
N MET A 1 -6.80 1.63 16.27
CA MET A 1 -6.29 0.49 15.47
C MET A 1 -4.86 0.84 15.09
N LYS A 2 -3.87 -0.06 15.24
CA LYS A 2 -2.47 0.28 14.91
C LYS A 2 -2.22 -0.14 13.47
N PHE A 3 -2.20 0.83 12.57
CA PHE A 3 -1.95 0.60 11.16
C PHE A 3 -0.45 0.56 10.89
N VAL A 4 -0.02 -0.44 10.12
CA VAL A 4 1.32 -0.46 9.55
C VAL A 4 1.15 -0.31 8.05
N PRO A 5 1.55 0.83 7.46
CA PRO A 5 1.48 1.01 6.02
C PRO A 5 2.55 0.13 5.37
N PHE A 6 2.11 -0.78 4.51
CA PHE A 6 2.95 -1.56 3.60
C PHE A 6 2.54 -1.17 2.18
N THR A 7 3.52 -1.01 1.28
CA THR A 7 3.25 -0.65 -0.11
C THR A 7 4.07 -1.50 -1.05
N ASP A 8 3.38 -2.07 -2.02
CA ASP A 8 3.86 -2.90 -3.11
C ASP A 8 3.60 -2.25 -4.47
N GLU A 9 3.04 -1.03 -4.48
CA GLU A 9 2.53 -0.40 -5.67
C GLU A 9 3.65 -0.23 -6.70
N SER A 10 3.56 -1.02 -7.76
CA SER A 10 4.40 -0.84 -8.93
C SER A 10 3.89 0.23 -9.89
N ARG A 11 2.75 0.87 -9.58
CA ARG A 11 2.22 2.02 -10.31
C ARG A 11 2.54 3.32 -9.58
N ALA A 12 3.83 3.61 -9.43
CA ALA A 12 4.22 4.96 -9.78
C ALA A 12 3.96 5.07 -11.29
N SER A 13 3.06 5.95 -11.73
CA SER A 13 3.14 6.47 -13.09
C SER A 13 4.48 7.19 -13.18
N LEU A 14 5.51 6.40 -13.46
CA LEU A 14 6.82 6.86 -13.80
C LEU A 14 6.68 7.47 -15.19
N ASP A 15 6.11 8.67 -15.27
CA ASP A 15 6.19 9.54 -16.45
C ASP A 15 7.61 10.14 -16.55
N GLY A 16 8.62 9.30 -16.30
CA GLY A 16 10.00 9.54 -16.67
C GLY A 16 10.18 9.20 -18.16
N PRO A 17 11.27 9.67 -18.79
CA PRO A 17 11.51 9.52 -20.22
C PRO A 17 11.21 8.08 -20.68
N ASP A 18 10.31 7.99 -21.66
CA ASP A 18 9.63 6.80 -22.18
C ASP A 18 10.44 5.50 -22.02
N ASP A 19 10.19 4.69 -20.97
CA ASP A 19 10.46 3.23 -20.87
C ASP A 19 10.44 2.64 -19.43
N TRP A 20 10.24 3.44 -18.37
CA TRP A 20 10.33 2.92 -16.99
C TRP A 20 9.21 1.93 -16.62
N ALA A 21 8.07 1.97 -17.31
CA ALA A 21 6.91 1.11 -17.07
C ALA A 21 7.14 -0.39 -17.35
N LYS A 22 8.14 -0.76 -18.17
CA LYS A 22 8.36 -2.16 -18.58
C LYS A 22 8.99 -3.05 -17.50
N ALA A 23 9.54 -2.48 -16.43
CA ALA A 23 10.38 -3.21 -15.47
C ALA A 23 9.66 -3.68 -14.18
N CYS A 24 8.46 -3.21 -13.87
CA CYS A 24 7.78 -3.48 -12.59
C CYS A 24 6.32 -3.94 -12.80
N VAL A 25 6.11 -5.01 -13.56
CA VAL A 25 4.78 -5.64 -13.63
C VAL A 25 4.70 -6.76 -12.60
N PHE A 26 3.93 -6.56 -11.53
CA PHE A 26 3.58 -7.65 -10.63
C PHE A 26 2.41 -8.46 -11.22
N ASN A 27 2.52 -9.78 -11.15
CA ASN A 27 1.40 -10.70 -11.29
C ASN A 27 1.31 -11.57 -10.03
N GLY A 28 0.28 -12.40 -9.89
CA GLY A 28 0.12 -13.27 -8.72
C GLY A 28 1.34 -14.18 -8.45
N GLY A 29 2.09 -14.55 -9.49
CA GLY A 29 3.30 -15.35 -9.39
C GLY A 29 4.53 -14.60 -8.89
N THR A 30 4.63 -13.28 -9.10
CA THR A 30 5.75 -12.45 -8.61
C THR A 30 5.43 -11.75 -7.29
N TYR A 31 4.14 -11.53 -7.01
CA TYR A 31 3.68 -10.85 -5.81
C TYR A 31 3.83 -11.72 -4.55
N CYS A 32 3.49 -13.02 -4.61
CA CYS A 32 3.68 -13.91 -3.46
C CYS A 32 5.16 -14.03 -3.04
N PRO A 33 6.14 -14.22 -3.95
CA PRO A 33 7.56 -14.16 -3.60
C PRO A 33 7.99 -12.83 -2.97
N PHE A 34 7.46 -11.71 -3.45
CA PHE A 34 7.72 -10.40 -2.85
C PHE A 34 7.23 -10.37 -1.40
N LEU A 35 5.95 -10.68 -1.15
CA LEU A 35 5.40 -10.73 0.20
C LEU A 35 6.15 -11.71 1.11
N LYS A 36 6.52 -12.88 0.60
CA LYS A 36 7.35 -13.84 1.34
C LYS A 36 8.69 -13.25 1.77
N ASN A 37 9.34 -12.47 0.92
CA ASN A 37 10.66 -11.92 1.21
C ASN A 37 10.62 -10.64 2.07
N SER A 38 9.50 -9.92 2.08
CA SER A 38 9.38 -8.63 2.78
C SER A 38 8.45 -8.68 3.99
N LEU A 39 7.26 -9.27 3.85
CA LEU A 39 6.21 -9.27 4.86
C LEU A 39 6.45 -10.35 5.92
N GLU A 40 6.76 -11.58 5.51
CA GLU A 40 6.92 -12.71 6.43
C GLU A 40 8.02 -12.46 7.49
N PRO A 41 9.24 -12.00 7.12
CA PRO A 41 10.26 -11.67 8.12
C PRO A 41 9.85 -10.52 9.04
N TRP A 42 9.03 -9.59 8.55
CA TRP A 42 8.52 -8.51 9.37
C TRP A 42 7.50 -9.02 10.40
N LEU A 43 6.61 -9.93 10.01
CA LEU A 43 5.64 -10.56 10.90
C LEU A 43 6.33 -11.39 12.00
N ASP A 44 7.37 -12.16 11.64
CA ASP A 44 8.13 -12.99 12.58
C ASP A 44 8.79 -12.18 13.71
N ASN A 45 9.08 -10.91 13.46
CA ASN A 45 9.69 -10.01 14.43
C ASN A 45 8.67 -9.30 15.36
N LEU A 46 7.36 -9.55 15.20
CA LEU A 46 6.33 -8.90 16.00
C LEU A 46 5.93 -9.73 17.22
N PRO A 47 5.64 -9.09 18.37
CA PRO A 47 5.04 -9.80 19.50
C PRO A 47 3.71 -10.46 19.09
N LEU A 48 3.45 -11.67 19.60
CA LEU A 48 2.21 -12.41 19.34
C LEU A 48 0.94 -11.59 19.63
N ALA A 49 0.96 -10.75 20.65
CA ALA A 49 -0.16 -9.88 21.00
C ALA A 49 -0.45 -8.81 19.94
N THR A 50 0.57 -8.39 19.19
CA THR A 50 0.47 -7.46 18.06
C THR A 50 -0.05 -8.20 16.84
N LEU A 51 0.51 -9.37 16.51
CA LEU A 51 0.10 -10.18 15.34
C LEU A 51 -1.40 -10.44 15.30
N LYS A 52 -2.01 -10.77 16.44
CA LYS A 52 -3.46 -11.01 16.58
C LYS A 52 -4.35 -9.80 16.28
N LYS A 53 -3.79 -8.61 16.14
CA LYS A 53 -4.51 -7.35 15.92
C LYS A 53 -4.23 -6.72 14.55
N ILE A 54 -3.41 -7.37 13.73
CA ILE A 54 -3.07 -6.85 12.41
C ILE A 54 -4.22 -7.13 11.45
N ILE A 55 -4.55 -6.11 10.67
CA ILE A 55 -5.40 -6.24 9.50
C ILE A 55 -4.52 -5.89 8.30
N PHE A 56 -4.43 -6.81 7.35
CA PHE A 56 -3.70 -6.61 6.11
C PHE A 56 -4.58 -5.83 5.11
N MET A 57 -4.00 -4.80 4.51
CA MET A 57 -4.68 -3.92 3.55
C MET A 57 -3.85 -3.84 2.27
N HIS A 58 -4.51 -4.07 1.13
CA HIS A 58 -3.98 -3.80 -0.21
C HIS A 58 -5.14 -3.45 -1.15
N ASP A 59 -4.84 -2.84 -2.30
CA ASP A 59 -5.87 -2.56 -3.30
C ASP A 59 -6.23 -3.84 -4.08
N ASN A 60 -7.28 -3.77 -4.92
CA ASN A 60 -7.76 -4.91 -5.69
C ASN A 60 -7.06 -5.04 -7.06
N ALA A 61 -5.77 -4.70 -7.16
CA ALA A 61 -5.01 -4.88 -8.39
C ALA A 61 -5.03 -6.37 -8.84
N PRO A 62 -4.88 -6.68 -10.14
CA PRO A 62 -4.99 -8.06 -10.62
C PRO A 62 -4.04 -9.06 -9.94
N SER A 63 -2.83 -8.61 -9.55
CA SER A 63 -1.88 -9.40 -8.76
C SER A 63 -2.38 -9.69 -7.35
N HIS A 64 -3.08 -8.74 -6.73
CA HIS A 64 -3.55 -8.81 -5.35
C HIS A 64 -4.80 -9.69 -5.23
N ALA A 65 -5.71 -9.55 -6.21
CA ALA A 65 -6.92 -10.34 -6.34
C ALA A 65 -6.68 -11.78 -6.85
N ALA A 66 -5.44 -12.12 -7.22
CA ALA A 66 -5.12 -13.43 -7.75
C ALA A 66 -5.36 -14.53 -6.71
N LYS A 67 -5.96 -15.65 -7.11
CA LYS A 67 -6.21 -16.80 -6.23
C LYS A 67 -4.96 -17.26 -5.47
N ALA A 68 -3.80 -17.27 -6.15
CA ALA A 68 -2.53 -17.64 -5.54
C ALA A 68 -2.14 -16.70 -4.38
N THR A 69 -2.41 -15.41 -4.53
CA THR A 69 -2.14 -14.38 -3.52
C THR A 69 -3.08 -14.50 -2.33
N THR A 70 -4.38 -14.67 -2.57
CA THR A 70 -5.35 -14.92 -1.48
C THR A 70 -4.96 -16.17 -0.69
N GLN A 71 -4.61 -17.26 -1.37
CA GLN A 71 -4.17 -18.51 -0.71
C GLN A 71 -2.87 -18.33 0.08
N PHE A 72 -1.92 -17.54 -0.43
CA PHE A 72 -0.68 -17.23 0.27
C PHE A 72 -0.93 -16.40 1.54
N LEU A 73 -1.74 -15.34 1.47
CA LEU A 73 -2.09 -14.53 2.63
C LEU A 73 -2.87 -15.35 3.69
N HIS A 74 -3.76 -16.24 3.25
CA HIS A 74 -4.43 -17.18 4.16
C HIS A 74 -3.43 -18.10 4.88
N SER A 75 -2.37 -18.54 4.21
CA SER A 75 -1.31 -19.36 4.82
C SER A 75 -0.50 -18.60 5.88
N LEU A 76 -0.44 -17.27 5.78
CA LEU A 76 0.14 -16.39 6.82
C LEU A 76 -0.86 -16.04 7.94
N GLY A 77 -2.09 -16.55 7.89
CA GLY A 77 -3.13 -16.31 8.89
C GLY A 77 -4.03 -15.10 8.62
N PHE A 78 -3.85 -14.41 7.49
CA PHE A 78 -4.77 -13.35 7.08
C PHE A 78 -6.02 -13.97 6.43
N VAL A 79 -7.06 -14.16 7.23
CA VAL A 79 -8.35 -14.71 6.84
C VAL A 79 -9.50 -13.84 7.33
N ASN A 80 -10.63 -13.85 6.62
CA ASN A 80 -11.84 -13.10 6.98
C ASN A 80 -11.51 -11.62 7.27
N GLU A 81 -11.88 -11.09 8.43
CA GLU A 81 -11.72 -9.68 8.83
C GLU A 81 -10.24 -9.22 8.95
N THR A 82 -9.28 -10.14 8.96
CA THR A 82 -7.86 -9.79 8.99
C THR A 82 -7.26 -9.53 7.61
N LEU A 83 -8.01 -9.80 6.54
CA LEU A 83 -7.71 -9.39 5.17
C LEU A 83 -8.79 -8.43 4.69
N MET A 84 -8.45 -7.14 4.58
CA MET A 84 -9.44 -6.12 4.23
C MET A 84 -9.87 -6.24 2.77
N VAL A 85 -11.18 -6.26 2.53
CA VAL A 85 -11.76 -6.16 1.20
C VAL A 85 -11.78 -4.69 0.79
N TRP A 86 -11.25 -4.39 -0.41
CA TRP A 86 -11.14 -3.02 -0.89
C TRP A 86 -12.07 -2.75 -2.08
N PRO A 87 -12.84 -1.64 -2.07
CA PRO A 87 -13.64 -1.25 -3.23
C PRO A 87 -12.74 -0.89 -4.44
N PRO A 88 -13.16 -1.23 -5.66
CA PRO A 88 -12.41 -0.85 -6.86
C PRO A 88 -12.40 0.67 -7.04
N ASN A 89 -11.30 1.22 -7.56
CA ASN A 89 -11.13 2.64 -7.87
C ASN A 89 -11.28 3.61 -6.68
N SER A 90 -10.88 3.19 -5.47
CA SER A 90 -10.91 4.05 -4.28
C SER A 90 -9.51 4.40 -3.76
N PRO A 91 -8.68 5.14 -4.53
CA PRO A 91 -7.36 5.58 -4.08
C PRO A 91 -7.44 6.62 -2.96
N ASP A 92 -8.56 7.33 -2.87
CA ASP A 92 -8.91 8.28 -1.82
C ASP A 92 -8.99 7.64 -0.44
N LEU A 93 -9.30 6.34 -0.35
CA LEU A 93 -9.36 5.59 0.89
C LEU A 93 -7.99 5.03 1.31
N ILE A 94 -7.01 4.92 0.39
CA ILE A 94 -5.73 4.24 0.62
C ILE A 94 -4.72 5.22 1.24
N PRO A 95 -4.28 5.04 2.50
CA PRO A 95 -3.35 5.97 3.13
C PRO A 95 -2.02 6.13 2.38
N ILE A 96 -1.50 5.05 1.77
CA ILE A 96 -0.23 5.13 1.03
C ILE A 96 -0.34 6.00 -0.23
N GLU A 97 -1.45 5.96 -0.97
CA GLU A 97 -1.64 6.82 -2.15
C GLU A 97 -1.60 8.31 -1.75
N ILE A 98 -2.08 8.65 -0.56
CA ILE A 98 -1.98 10.02 -0.03
C ILE A 98 -0.54 10.36 0.37
N ILE A 99 0.20 9.43 0.99
CA ILE A 99 1.62 9.64 1.31
C ILE A 99 2.44 9.85 0.03
N LYS A 100 2.19 9.06 -1.01
CA LYS A 100 2.86 9.14 -2.31
C LYS A 100 2.73 10.52 -2.96
N ARG A 101 1.61 11.22 -2.77
CA ARG A 101 1.44 12.61 -3.26
C ARG A 101 2.49 13.58 -2.70
N HIS A 102 3.05 13.32 -1.51
CA HIS A 102 4.11 14.15 -0.94
C HIS A 102 5.43 14.05 -1.73
N ILE A 103 5.66 12.95 -2.46
CA ILE A 103 6.86 12.76 -3.30
C ILE A 103 6.84 13.70 -4.51
N TYR A 104 5.65 14.02 -5.02
CA TYR A 104 5.41 14.79 -6.24
C TYR A 104 4.85 16.20 -5.95
N VAL A 105 4.98 16.68 -4.70
CA VAL A 105 4.53 18.01 -4.30
C VAL A 105 5.17 19.10 -5.18
N ASN A 106 4.42 20.17 -5.47
CA ASN A 106 4.83 21.27 -6.36
C ASN A 106 5.24 20.79 -7.76
N ASP A 107 4.52 19.81 -8.30
CA ASP A 107 4.73 19.24 -9.63
C ASP A 107 6.15 18.69 -9.86
N LYS A 108 6.81 18.26 -8.77
CA LYS A 108 8.18 17.74 -8.82
C LYS A 108 8.24 16.47 -9.67
N GLN A 109 9.10 16.49 -10.69
CA GLN A 109 9.40 15.35 -11.55
C GLN A 109 10.81 14.81 -11.28
N TYR A 110 11.02 13.54 -11.60
CA TYR A 110 12.30 12.86 -11.42
C TYR A 110 12.83 12.38 -12.77
N LEU A 111 14.09 12.68 -13.05
CA LEU A 111 14.75 12.33 -14.33
C LEU A 111 15.48 10.98 -14.27
N SER A 112 15.62 10.40 -13.08
CA SER A 112 16.19 9.06 -12.90
C SER A 112 15.48 8.26 -11.82
N LYS A 113 15.52 6.92 -11.95
CA LYS A 113 15.06 6.00 -10.91
C LYS A 113 15.82 6.19 -9.60
N HIS A 114 17.10 6.57 -9.67
CA HIS A 114 17.93 6.82 -8.50
C HIS A 114 17.40 8.01 -7.70
N ASP A 115 17.10 9.14 -8.37
CA ASP A 115 16.62 10.34 -7.70
C ASP A 115 15.25 10.13 -7.06
N LEU A 116 14.36 9.41 -7.75
CA LEU A 116 13.06 9.04 -7.17
C LEU A 116 13.26 8.14 -5.94
N TRP A 117 14.15 7.15 -6.03
CA TRP A 117 14.44 6.27 -4.89
C TRP A 117 15.01 7.04 -3.69
N MET A 118 15.89 8.02 -3.94
CA MET A 118 16.41 8.89 -2.90
C MET A 118 15.29 9.72 -2.25
N ALA A 119 14.36 10.27 -3.03
CA ALA A 119 13.22 11.01 -2.50
C ALA A 119 12.24 10.14 -1.69
N ILE A 120 12.00 8.90 -2.12
CA ILE A 120 11.19 7.94 -1.35
C ILE A 120 11.83 7.67 0.01
N LYS A 121 13.14 7.41 0.05
CA LYS A 121 13.87 7.18 1.30
C LYS A 121 13.85 8.40 2.22
N GLU A 122 14.06 9.59 1.65
CA GLU A 122 14.01 10.84 2.40
C GLU A 122 12.62 11.04 3.03
N LEU A 123 11.55 10.86 2.26
CA LEU A 123 10.19 10.96 2.77
C LEU A 123 9.91 9.92 3.85
N ALA A 124 10.30 8.66 3.64
CA ALA A 124 10.11 7.60 4.62
C ALA A 124 10.85 7.87 5.94
N ALA A 125 12.03 8.50 5.87
CA ALA A 125 12.81 8.87 7.05
C ALA A 125 12.28 10.12 7.77
N THR A 126 11.64 11.04 7.05
CA THR A 126 11.25 12.36 7.56
C THR A 126 9.76 12.49 7.87
N ILE A 127 8.90 11.61 7.31
CA ILE A 127 7.46 11.69 7.52
C ILE A 127 7.15 11.51 9.03
N PRO A 128 6.47 12.49 9.65
CA PRO A 128 6.12 12.37 11.05
C PRO A 128 5.18 11.20 11.28
N LYS A 129 5.40 10.44 12.35
CA LYS A 129 4.49 9.37 12.79
C LYS A 129 3.05 9.87 12.93
N SER A 130 2.88 11.10 13.43
CA SER A 130 1.57 11.75 13.59
C SER A 130 0.86 11.98 12.25
N THR A 131 1.59 12.15 11.14
CA THR A 131 1.00 12.22 9.80
C THR A 131 0.40 10.88 9.40
N ILE A 132 1.14 9.78 9.63
CA ILE A 132 0.65 8.42 9.35
C ILE A 132 -0.58 8.12 10.22
N GLU A 133 -0.52 8.43 11.52
CA GLU A 133 -1.63 8.22 12.45
C GLU A 133 -2.89 8.98 12.01
N LYS A 134 -2.77 10.29 11.74
CA LYS A 134 -3.89 11.11 11.24
C LYS A 134 -4.48 10.57 9.93
N LEU A 135 -3.63 10.18 8.98
CA LEU A 135 -4.10 9.60 7.72
C LEU A 135 -4.88 8.31 7.98
N THR A 136 -4.37 7.44 8.84
CA THR A 136 -5.03 6.17 9.14
C THR A 136 -6.32 6.34 9.95
N ASP A 137 -6.35 7.29 10.88
CA ASP A 137 -7.54 7.58 11.69
C ASP A 137 -8.65 8.20 10.84
N SER A 138 -8.29 9.02 9.83
CA SER A 138 -9.25 9.63 8.89
C SER A 138 -9.87 8.67 7.88
N VAL A 139 -9.46 7.40 7.82
CA VAL A 139 -10.04 6.42 6.86
C VAL A 139 -11.55 6.27 7.09
N ASN A 140 -11.99 6.26 8.35
CA ASN A 140 -13.42 6.14 8.66
C ASN A 140 -14.22 7.35 8.18
N ASP A 141 -13.71 8.56 8.40
CA ASP A 141 -14.38 9.78 7.96
C ASP A 141 -14.51 9.83 6.43
N ARG A 142 -13.45 9.46 5.71
CA ARG A 142 -13.48 9.34 4.25
C ARG A 142 -14.46 8.26 3.77
N LEU A 143 -14.53 7.13 4.46
CA LEU A 143 -15.50 6.08 4.15
C LEU A 143 -16.94 6.57 4.33
N PHE A 144 -17.23 7.32 5.41
CA PHE A 144 -18.54 7.93 5.60
C PHE A 144 -18.87 8.91 4.48
N GLU A 145 -17.93 9.75 4.08
CA GLU A 145 -18.12 10.68 2.95
C GLU A 145 -18.45 9.93 1.65
N VAL A 146 -17.74 8.84 1.34
CA VAL A 146 -18.04 8.00 0.17
C VAL A 146 -19.44 7.38 0.26
N ILE A 147 -19.85 6.92 1.44
CA ILE A 147 -21.20 6.36 1.66
C ILE A 147 -22.28 7.43 1.45
N GLU A 148 -22.11 8.63 2.03
CA GLU A 148 -23.02 9.76 1.87
C GLU A 148 -23.15 10.19 0.42
N ARG A 149 -22.03 10.13 -0.32
CA ARG A 149 -21.95 10.41 -1.76
C ARG A 149 -22.36 9.24 -2.65
N GLN A 150 -22.88 8.14 -2.08
CA GLN A 150 -23.32 6.96 -2.81
C GLN A 150 -22.23 6.35 -3.73
N GLY A 151 -20.99 6.35 -3.26
CA GLY A 151 -19.84 5.82 -3.99
C GLY A 151 -19.13 6.84 -4.88
N ALA A 152 -19.54 8.11 -4.89
CA ALA A 152 -18.79 9.17 -5.57
C ALA A 152 -17.66 9.71 -4.69
N CYS A 153 -16.53 10.03 -5.34
CA CYS A 153 -15.33 10.63 -4.74
C CYS A 153 -15.39 12.15 -4.86
#